data_AF-A0A2I1C5M2-F1
#
_entry.id   AF-A0A2I1C5M2-F1
#
_cell.length_a   1.000
_cell.length_b   1.000
_cell.length_c   1.000
_cell.angle_alpha   90.00
_cell.angle_beta   90.00
_cell.angle_gamma   90.00
#
_symmetry.space_group_name_H-M   'P 1'
#
loop_
_entity.id
_entity.type
_entity.pdbx_description
1 polymer ?
#
loop_
_entity_poly.entity_id
_entity_poly.type
_entity_poly.pdbx_seq_one_letter_code
_entity_poly.pdbx_strand_id
1 'polypeptide(L)'
;MANLFKTDTLYDWLVKPYYIAGAIYAMVPFMYFNRFSKSWPIVKSFFAAVRQNEGAELPIAAAGFCWGGKHTVNLAHGVEVDGKPLINAGFTGHPSLLSIPGEIEKITIPVSFALGDLDVIVKKPQIEQIKNIMESEDKIGEVKVYYGASHGFCVRADRLLPDGEQQATEAEDQALDWFNRHFANVQ
;
A
#
# COMPACT_ATOMS: atom_id res chain seq x y z
N MET A 1 -19.85 11.90 -2.02
CA MET A 1 -19.16 13.12 -1.53
C MET A 1 -20.06 14.36 -1.39
N ALA A 2 -20.93 14.71 -2.35
CA ALA A 2 -21.74 15.95 -2.30
C ALA A 2 -22.67 16.09 -1.06
N ASN A 3 -23.17 15.00 -0.49
CA ASN A 3 -24.01 15.03 0.72
C ASN A 3 -23.23 15.14 2.03
N LEU A 4 -21.91 14.89 2.03
CA LEU A 4 -21.11 14.94 3.26
C LEU A 4 -20.93 16.40 3.75
N PHE A 5 -20.95 17.36 2.83
CA PHE A 5 -20.71 18.79 3.11
C PHE A 5 -21.99 19.65 3.17
N LYS A 6 -23.17 19.10 2.87
CA LYS A 6 -24.45 19.80 3.11
C LYS A 6 -24.67 20.00 4.61
N THR A 7 -24.91 21.21 5.08
CA THR A 7 -25.09 21.53 6.51
C THR A 7 -26.44 22.19 6.71
N ASP A 8 -27.48 21.52 6.24
CA ASP A 8 -28.82 22.11 6.09
C ASP A 8 -29.68 21.88 7.35
N THR A 9 -29.23 21.06 8.31
CA THR A 9 -29.99 20.72 9.52
C THR A 9 -29.21 20.99 10.82
N LEU A 10 -29.95 21.27 11.90
CA LEU A 10 -29.41 21.36 13.27
C LEU A 10 -28.70 20.07 13.71
N TYR A 11 -29.18 18.92 13.21
CA TYR A 11 -28.54 17.62 13.42
C TYR A 11 -27.14 17.59 12.80
N ASP A 12 -26.98 18.06 11.56
CA ASP A 12 -25.67 18.13 10.90
C ASP A 12 -24.67 18.98 11.68
N TRP A 13 -25.12 20.11 12.21
CA TRP A 13 -24.27 21.03 12.98
C TRP A 13 -23.80 20.46 14.33
N LEU A 14 -24.53 19.52 14.92
CA LEU A 14 -24.14 18.88 16.18
C LEU A 14 -23.35 17.60 15.94
N VAL A 15 -23.76 16.80 14.96
CA VAL A 15 -23.28 15.43 14.76
C VAL A 15 -21.99 15.40 13.93
N LYS A 16 -21.84 16.31 12.94
CA LYS A 16 -20.62 16.35 12.13
C LYS A 16 -19.38 16.75 12.95
N PRO A 17 -19.42 17.79 13.80
CA PRO A 17 -18.29 18.08 14.69
C PRO A 17 -17.95 16.92 15.62
N TYR A 18 -18.96 16.20 16.13
CA TYR A 18 -18.75 15.01 16.93
C TYR A 18 -18.00 13.91 16.16
N TYR A 19 -18.43 13.57 14.94
CA TYR A 19 -17.72 12.58 14.11
C TYR A 19 -16.33 13.05 13.68
N ILE A 20 -16.16 14.34 13.38
CA ILE A 20 -14.85 14.92 13.09
C ILE A 20 -13.94 14.79 14.31
N ALA A 21 -14.42 15.14 15.50
CA ALA A 21 -13.67 15.01 16.75
C ALA A 21 -13.34 13.53 17.04
N GLY A 22 -14.28 12.61 16.84
CA GLY A 22 -14.05 11.17 16.96
C GLY A 22 -13.01 10.65 15.97
N ALA A 23 -13.06 11.09 14.71
CA ALA A 23 -12.08 10.75 13.69
C ALA A 23 -10.68 11.30 14.04
N ILE A 24 -10.59 12.54 14.52
CA ILE A 24 -9.32 13.14 15.00
C ILE A 24 -8.78 12.35 16.19
N TYR A 25 -9.64 12.03 17.16
CA TYR A 25 -9.29 11.27 18.36
C TYR A 25 -8.75 9.88 18.02
N ALA A 26 -9.28 9.21 16.99
CA ALA A 26 -8.75 7.93 16.52
C ALA A 26 -7.48 8.10 15.66
N MET A 27 -7.50 9.02 14.70
CA MET A 27 -6.47 9.13 13.67
C MET A 27 -5.17 9.77 14.16
N VAL A 28 -5.25 10.81 15.00
CA VAL A 28 -4.04 11.53 15.45
C VAL A 28 -3.13 10.65 16.31
N PRO A 29 -3.63 9.94 17.35
CA PRO A 29 -2.82 8.99 18.09
C PRO A 29 -2.30 7.87 17.19
N PHE A 30 -3.14 7.31 16.31
CA PHE A 30 -2.72 6.29 15.37
C PHE A 30 -1.52 6.75 14.53
N MET A 31 -1.60 7.93 13.91
CA MET A 31 -0.51 8.49 13.10
C MET A 31 0.74 8.79 13.93
N TYR A 32 0.59 9.25 15.17
CA TYR A 32 1.72 9.54 16.05
C TYR A 32 2.47 8.28 16.51
N PHE A 33 1.74 7.22 16.85
CA PHE A 33 2.31 5.96 17.33
C PHE A 33 2.81 5.08 16.18
N ASN A 34 2.16 5.13 15.01
CA ASN A 34 2.49 4.31 13.83
C ASN A 34 3.27 5.10 12.75
N ARG A 35 3.86 6.24 13.10
CA ARG A 35 4.75 6.96 12.17
C ARG A 35 5.90 6.05 11.74
N PHE A 36 6.36 6.22 10.49
CA PHE A 36 7.38 5.35 9.90
C PHE A 36 8.63 5.18 10.76
N SER A 37 9.13 6.24 11.41
CA SER A 37 10.32 6.14 12.28
C SER A 37 10.15 5.25 13.52
N LYS A 38 8.91 4.97 13.94
CA LYS A 38 8.60 4.06 15.04
C LYS A 38 8.26 2.66 14.54
N SER A 39 7.45 2.56 13.48
CA SER A 39 6.98 1.28 12.95
C SER A 39 8.04 0.56 12.11
N TRP A 40 8.89 1.29 11.40
CA TRP A 40 9.88 0.70 10.49
C TRP A 40 10.87 -0.24 11.19
N PRO A 41 11.51 0.11 12.32
CA PRO A 41 12.39 -0.82 13.02
C PRO A 41 11.69 -2.13 13.41
N ILE A 42 10.42 -2.05 13.81
CA ILE A 42 9.60 -3.21 14.22
C ILE A 42 9.29 -4.11 13.02
N VAL A 43 8.84 -3.52 11.91
CA VAL A 43 8.55 -4.27 10.68
C VAL A 43 9.83 -4.90 10.12
N LYS A 44 10.93 -4.14 10.07
CA LYS A 44 12.22 -4.66 9.63
C LYS A 44 12.71 -5.80 10.51
N SER A 45 12.61 -5.68 11.84
CA SER A 45 13.01 -6.77 12.75
C SER A 45 12.13 -8.01 12.62
N PHE A 46 10.82 -7.82 12.37
CA PHE A 46 9.91 -8.94 12.12
C PHE A 46 10.32 -9.71 10.86
N PHE A 47 10.52 -9.03 9.72
CA PHE A 47 10.94 -9.71 8.50
C PHE A 47 12.34 -10.33 8.61
N ALA A 48 13.26 -9.70 9.37
CA ALA A 48 14.55 -10.31 9.67
C ALA A 48 14.40 -11.62 10.47
N ALA A 49 13.54 -11.62 11.49
CA ALA A 49 13.26 -12.82 12.28
C ALA A 49 12.62 -13.91 11.42
N VAL A 50 11.63 -13.59 10.58
CA VAL A 50 11.02 -14.55 9.65
C VAL A 50 12.07 -15.12 8.70
N ARG A 51 12.93 -14.27 8.10
CA ARG A 51 14.00 -14.73 7.20
C ARG A 51 14.99 -15.65 7.89
N GLN A 52 15.30 -15.44 9.16
CA GLN A 52 16.25 -16.26 9.91
C GLN A 52 15.65 -17.58 10.43
N ASN A 53 14.32 -17.67 10.54
CA ASN A 53 13.63 -18.79 11.16
C ASN A 53 12.68 -19.46 10.16
N GLU A 54 11.39 -19.12 10.20
CA GLU A 54 10.32 -19.82 9.47
C GLU A 54 10.49 -19.72 7.94
N GLY A 55 11.14 -18.66 7.47
CA GLY A 55 11.39 -18.36 6.05
C GLY A 55 12.84 -18.56 5.62
N ALA A 56 13.66 -19.32 6.36
CA ALA A 56 15.07 -19.53 6.02
C ALA A 56 15.26 -20.06 4.59
N GLU A 57 14.46 -21.06 4.22
CA GLU A 57 14.51 -21.75 2.92
C GLU A 57 13.25 -21.51 2.07
N LEU A 58 12.40 -20.54 2.46
CA LEU A 58 11.17 -20.20 1.73
C LEU A 58 11.24 -18.79 1.15
N PRO A 59 10.53 -18.53 0.04
CA PRO A 59 10.38 -17.18 -0.44
C PRO A 59 9.46 -16.40 0.50
N ILE A 60 9.78 -15.12 0.73
CA ILE A 60 9.02 -14.24 1.61
C ILE A 60 8.41 -13.10 0.79
N ALA A 61 7.11 -12.91 0.88
CA ALA A 61 6.42 -11.74 0.31
C ALA A 61 6.03 -10.73 1.39
N ALA A 62 5.87 -9.47 0.97
CA ALA A 62 5.18 -8.46 1.77
C ALA A 62 4.05 -7.81 0.97
N ALA A 63 2.84 -7.80 1.54
CA ALA A 63 1.70 -7.04 1.03
C ALA A 63 1.42 -5.86 1.98
N GLY A 64 1.40 -4.63 1.46
CA GLY A 64 1.24 -3.42 2.25
C GLY A 64 0.13 -2.53 1.73
N PHE A 65 -0.79 -2.13 2.61
CA PHE A 65 -1.95 -1.31 2.24
C PHE A 65 -1.90 0.05 2.93
N CYS A 66 -2.30 1.12 2.22
CA CYS A 66 -2.23 2.50 2.77
C CYS A 66 -0.81 2.78 3.29
N TRP A 67 -0.65 3.14 4.57
CA TRP A 67 0.64 3.45 5.20
C TRP A 67 1.58 2.24 5.25
N GLY A 68 1.04 1.01 5.20
CA GLY A 68 1.80 -0.22 5.05
C GLY A 68 2.52 -0.31 3.70
N GLY A 69 2.01 0.35 2.66
CA GLY A 69 2.67 0.39 1.34
C GLY A 69 4.07 0.99 1.39
N LYS A 70 4.29 2.02 2.22
CA LYS A 70 5.63 2.57 2.47
C LYS A 70 6.60 1.53 3.04
N HIS A 71 6.11 0.64 3.90
CA HIS A 71 6.94 -0.41 4.52
C HIS A 71 7.32 -1.47 3.50
N THR A 72 6.37 -1.93 2.68
CA THR A 72 6.67 -2.86 1.58
C THR A 72 7.69 -2.28 0.61
N VAL A 73 7.53 -1.01 0.21
CA VAL A 73 8.52 -0.33 -0.66
C VAL A 73 9.90 -0.28 -0.02
N ASN A 74 9.99 0.04 1.27
CA ASN A 74 11.28 0.10 1.96
C ASN A 74 11.89 -1.31 2.21
N LEU A 75 11.08 -2.35 2.38
CA LEU A 75 11.57 -3.73 2.38
C LEU A 75 12.13 -4.12 1.01
N ALA A 76 11.51 -3.61 -0.06
CA ALA A 76 11.92 -3.84 -1.44
C ALA A 76 13.16 -3.05 -1.87
N HIS A 77 13.77 -2.25 -0.99
CA HIS A 77 15.08 -1.59 -1.24
C HIS A 77 16.27 -2.56 -1.15
N GLY A 78 16.02 -3.87 -1.08
CA GLY A 78 17.07 -4.89 -0.96
C GLY A 78 17.70 -4.92 0.42
N VAL A 79 16.89 -4.74 1.47
CA VAL A 79 17.37 -4.94 2.84
C VAL A 79 17.65 -6.43 3.03
N GLU A 80 18.83 -6.77 3.54
CA GLU A 80 19.26 -8.15 3.71
C GLU A 80 19.56 -8.50 5.17
N VAL A 81 19.46 -9.79 5.48
CA VAL A 81 20.02 -10.42 6.68
C VAL A 81 20.68 -11.73 6.26
N ASP A 82 21.89 -11.98 6.75
CA ASP A 82 22.69 -13.17 6.41
C ASP A 82 22.87 -13.38 4.89
N GLY A 83 22.98 -12.28 4.13
CA GLY A 83 23.15 -12.30 2.68
C GLY A 83 21.90 -12.71 1.88
N LYS A 84 20.74 -12.82 2.53
CA LYS A 84 19.44 -13.08 1.89
C LYS A 84 18.55 -11.83 2.02
N PRO A 85 17.79 -11.44 0.97
CA PRO A 85 16.86 -10.33 1.06
C PRO A 85 15.71 -10.65 2.01
N LEU A 86 15.25 -9.63 2.75
CA LEU A 86 14.14 -9.77 3.71
C LEU A 86 12.83 -10.18 3.04
N ILE A 87 12.63 -9.74 1.78
CA ILE A 87 11.51 -10.16 0.94
C ILE A 87 12.01 -10.46 -0.48
N ASN A 88 11.32 -11.34 -1.18
CA ASN A 88 11.58 -11.71 -2.57
C ASN A 88 10.61 -11.04 -3.54
N ALA A 89 9.43 -10.62 -3.06
CA ALA A 89 8.45 -9.88 -3.84
C ALA A 89 7.59 -9.00 -2.91
N GLY A 90 7.14 -7.85 -3.41
CA GLY A 90 6.24 -6.94 -2.73
C GLY A 90 4.95 -6.69 -3.50
N PHE A 91 3.87 -6.39 -2.78
CA PHE A 91 2.64 -5.82 -3.33
C PHE A 91 2.22 -4.62 -2.49
N THR A 92 1.75 -3.56 -3.15
CA THR A 92 1.14 -2.43 -2.45
C THR A 92 -0.21 -2.03 -3.02
N GLY A 93 -1.21 -1.89 -2.15
CA GLY A 93 -2.54 -1.40 -2.49
C GLY A 93 -2.78 -0.01 -1.90
N HIS A 94 -3.17 0.95 -2.76
CA HIS A 94 -3.43 2.35 -2.42
C HIS A 94 -2.40 2.93 -1.40
N PRO A 95 -1.09 2.88 -1.70
CA PRO A 95 -0.05 3.21 -0.73
C PRO A 95 -0.12 4.68 -0.30
N SER A 96 0.44 4.99 0.88
CA SER A 96 0.53 6.36 1.39
C SER A 96 1.90 6.66 2.01
N LEU A 97 2.17 7.96 2.23
CA LEU A 97 3.38 8.46 2.87
C LEU A 97 4.68 8.19 2.10
N LEU A 98 4.57 7.83 0.82
CA LEU A 98 5.72 7.63 -0.07
C LEU A 98 6.32 8.97 -0.52
N SER A 99 7.64 9.03 -0.54
CA SER A 99 8.39 10.08 -1.21
C SER A 99 8.60 9.67 -2.66
N ILE A 100 7.79 10.21 -3.58
CA ILE A 100 7.83 9.88 -5.01
C ILE A 100 8.55 11.03 -5.75
N PRO A 101 9.59 10.76 -6.56
CA PRO A 101 10.08 9.44 -7.00
C PRO A 101 11.10 8.77 -6.07
N GLY A 102 11.71 9.50 -5.12
CA GLY A 102 12.95 9.05 -4.47
C GLY A 102 12.93 7.75 -3.63
N GLU A 103 11.77 7.27 -3.17
CA GLU A 103 11.65 5.92 -2.57
C GLU A 103 11.38 4.83 -3.62
N ILE A 104 10.82 5.19 -4.78
CA ILE A 104 10.51 4.25 -5.86
C ILE A 104 11.79 3.91 -6.63
N GLU A 105 12.66 4.89 -6.87
CA GLU A 105 13.96 4.72 -7.55
C GLU A 105 14.93 3.79 -6.81
N LYS A 106 14.68 3.51 -5.53
CA LYS A 106 15.51 2.64 -4.68
C LYS A 106 15.05 1.19 -4.65
N ILE A 107 13.93 0.88 -5.30
CA ILE A 107 13.40 -0.49 -5.33
C ILE A 107 14.35 -1.36 -6.15
N THR A 108 14.72 -2.50 -5.57
CA THR A 108 15.59 -3.51 -6.21
C THR A 108 14.96 -4.90 -6.20
N ILE A 109 13.94 -5.11 -5.35
CA ILE A 109 13.13 -6.33 -5.29
C ILE A 109 11.82 -6.10 -6.05
N PRO A 110 11.27 -7.11 -6.76
CA PRO A 110 10.06 -6.92 -7.53
C PRO A 110 8.84 -6.43 -6.72
N VAL A 111 8.17 -5.36 -7.17
CA VAL A 111 6.96 -4.82 -6.52
C VAL A 111 5.80 -4.58 -7.50
N SER A 112 4.61 -5.05 -7.14
CA SER A 112 3.36 -4.71 -7.82
C SER A 112 2.60 -3.60 -7.08
N PHE A 113 2.11 -2.61 -7.82
CA PHE A 113 1.34 -1.46 -7.32
C PHE A 113 -0.09 -1.51 -7.84
N ALA A 114 -1.06 -1.49 -6.94
CA ALA A 114 -2.48 -1.27 -7.23
C ALA A 114 -2.86 0.16 -6.82
N LEU A 115 -3.05 1.03 -7.80
CA LEU A 115 -3.26 2.47 -7.61
C LEU A 115 -4.65 2.87 -8.09
N GLY A 116 -5.37 3.70 -7.32
CA GLY A 116 -6.65 4.27 -7.76
C GLY A 116 -6.47 5.64 -8.40
N ASP A 117 -7.14 5.92 -9.52
CA ASP A 117 -6.97 7.19 -10.23
C ASP A 117 -7.67 8.39 -9.54
N LEU A 118 -8.62 8.11 -8.64
CA LEU A 118 -9.29 9.09 -7.78
C LEU A 118 -8.66 9.15 -6.37
N ASP A 119 -7.51 8.52 -6.16
CA ASP A 119 -6.79 8.58 -4.89
C ASP A 119 -6.30 10.02 -4.61
N VAL A 120 -6.63 10.52 -3.42
CA VAL A 120 -6.26 11.87 -2.97
C VAL A 120 -4.83 11.92 -2.41
N ILE A 121 -4.23 10.76 -2.12
CA ILE A 121 -2.90 10.60 -1.53
C ILE A 121 -1.84 10.45 -2.63
N VAL A 122 -2.01 9.50 -3.55
CA VAL A 122 -1.13 9.30 -4.71
C VAL A 122 -1.84 9.80 -5.95
N LYS A 123 -1.50 11.01 -6.39
CA LYS A 123 -2.20 11.70 -7.47
C LYS A 123 -1.67 11.29 -8.84
N LYS A 124 -2.44 11.54 -9.91
CA LYS A 124 -2.09 11.21 -11.30
C LYS A 124 -0.63 11.50 -11.71
N PRO A 125 -0.03 12.67 -11.43
CA PRO A 125 1.37 12.91 -11.78
C PRO A 125 2.34 11.94 -11.09
N GLN A 126 2.05 11.54 -9.86
CA GLN A 126 2.86 10.57 -9.10
C GLN A 126 2.62 9.14 -9.59
N ILE A 127 1.41 8.80 -10.04
CA ILE A 127 1.12 7.53 -10.70
C ILE A 127 1.99 7.37 -11.95
N GLU A 128 2.06 8.39 -12.79
CA GLU A 128 2.92 8.37 -13.99
C GLU A 128 4.41 8.27 -13.62
N GLN A 129 4.87 8.94 -12.56
CA GLN A 129 6.24 8.78 -12.07
C GLN A 129 6.53 7.34 -11.63
N ILE A 130 5.63 6.73 -10.85
CA ILE A 130 5.76 5.33 -10.43
C ILE A 130 5.82 4.43 -11.67
N LYS A 131 4.89 4.61 -12.60
CA LYS A 131 4.80 3.83 -13.83
C LYS A 131 6.10 3.90 -14.64
N ASN A 132 6.60 5.11 -14.89
CA ASN A 132 7.83 5.31 -15.66
C ASN A 132 9.05 4.64 -15.03
N ILE A 133 9.14 4.61 -13.69
CA ILE A 133 10.25 3.98 -12.99
C ILE A 133 10.09 2.46 -13.01
N MET A 134 8.92 1.96 -12.59
CA MET A 134 8.68 0.53 -12.39
C MET A 134 8.59 -0.26 -13.71
N GLU A 135 8.18 0.39 -14.82
CA GLU A 135 8.04 -0.24 -16.14
C GLU A 135 9.22 0.06 -17.09
N SER A 136 10.31 0.66 -16.59
CA SER A 136 11.53 0.92 -17.37
C SER A 136 12.26 -0.39 -17.76
N GLU A 137 13.26 -0.29 -18.66
CA GLU A 137 13.85 -1.43 -19.39
C GLU A 137 14.40 -2.58 -18.50
N ASP A 138 14.66 -2.34 -17.21
CA ASP A 138 15.11 -3.32 -16.20
C ASP A 138 13.98 -3.87 -15.31
N LYS A 139 12.85 -4.21 -15.94
CA LYS A 139 11.59 -4.75 -15.38
C LYS A 139 11.69 -5.49 -14.05
N ILE A 140 11.46 -4.76 -12.95
CA ILE A 140 11.23 -5.32 -11.61
C ILE A 140 9.91 -4.84 -11.00
N GLY A 141 8.93 -4.46 -11.82
CA GLY A 141 7.67 -3.92 -11.29
C GLY A 141 6.45 -4.15 -12.14
N GLU A 142 5.30 -4.00 -11.51
CA GLU A 142 4.00 -3.93 -12.15
C GLU A 142 3.22 -2.76 -11.57
N VAL A 143 2.52 -2.01 -12.42
CA VAL A 143 1.63 -0.94 -11.98
C VAL A 143 0.28 -1.14 -12.66
N LYS A 144 -0.77 -1.36 -11.86
CA LYS A 144 -2.15 -1.40 -12.34
C LYS A 144 -2.91 -0.20 -11.75
N VAL A 145 -3.50 0.57 -12.65
CA VAL A 145 -4.34 1.72 -12.30
C VAL A 145 -5.81 1.32 -12.41
N TYR A 146 -6.53 1.45 -11.30
CA TYR A 146 -7.95 1.17 -11.18
C TYR A 146 -8.73 2.47 -11.34
N TYR A 147 -9.46 2.61 -12.44
CA TYR A 147 -10.23 3.80 -12.75
C TYR A 147 -11.51 3.89 -11.92
N GLY A 148 -11.79 5.04 -11.31
CA GLY A 148 -12.89 5.24 -10.38
C GLY A 148 -12.56 4.81 -8.94
N ALA A 149 -11.40 4.18 -8.71
CA ALA A 149 -11.01 3.74 -7.38
C ALA A 149 -10.43 4.90 -6.55
N SER A 150 -10.91 5.05 -5.32
CA SER A 150 -10.42 6.01 -4.34
C SER A 150 -9.42 5.39 -3.37
N HIS A 151 -8.84 6.20 -2.48
CA HIS A 151 -7.99 5.69 -1.42
C HIS A 151 -8.71 4.64 -0.56
N GLY A 152 -8.05 3.51 -0.29
CA GLY A 152 -8.59 2.41 0.51
C GLY A 152 -9.40 1.36 -0.26
N PHE A 153 -9.54 1.48 -1.59
CA PHE A 153 -10.40 0.57 -2.37
C PHE A 153 -10.07 -0.91 -2.17
N CYS A 154 -8.78 -1.28 -2.04
CA CYS A 154 -8.36 -2.68 -1.84
C CYS A 154 -8.87 -3.33 -0.53
N VAL A 155 -9.22 -2.56 0.50
CA VAL A 155 -9.59 -3.11 1.83
C VAL A 155 -10.89 -2.54 2.38
N ARG A 156 -11.42 -1.46 1.79
CA ARG A 156 -12.64 -0.76 2.19
C ARG A 156 -13.53 -0.54 0.97
N ALA A 157 -13.70 -1.59 0.16
CA ALA A 157 -14.59 -1.58 -0.98
C ALA A 157 -15.95 -0.99 -0.58
N ASP A 158 -16.31 0.16 -1.18
CA ASP A 158 -17.63 0.74 -0.96
C ASP A 158 -18.63 -0.07 -1.77
N ARG A 159 -19.40 -0.92 -1.09
CA ARG A 159 -20.43 -1.77 -1.72
C ARG A 159 -21.58 -0.96 -2.34
N LEU A 160 -21.64 0.34 -2.08
CA LEU A 160 -22.60 1.25 -2.71
C LEU A 160 -22.11 1.75 -4.07
N LEU A 161 -20.82 1.60 -4.38
CA LEU A 161 -20.28 1.85 -5.71
C LEU A 161 -20.38 0.56 -6.54
N PRO A 162 -20.94 0.61 -7.77
CA PRO A 162 -21.12 -0.58 -8.60
C PRO A 162 -19.83 -1.38 -8.80
N ASP A 163 -18.71 -0.67 -8.97
CA ASP A 163 -17.42 -1.28 -9.32
C ASP A 163 -16.52 -1.48 -8.08
N GLY A 164 -16.92 -1.03 -6.89
CA GLY A 164 -16.06 -0.99 -5.70
C GLY A 164 -15.62 -2.37 -5.22
N GLU A 165 -16.55 -3.34 -5.24
CA GLU A 165 -16.26 -4.74 -4.88
C GLU A 165 -15.40 -5.42 -5.94
N GLN A 166 -15.75 -5.25 -7.22
CA GLN A 166 -14.98 -5.79 -8.34
C GLN A 166 -13.52 -5.33 -8.30
N GLN A 167 -13.28 -4.02 -8.11
CA GLN A 167 -11.92 -3.47 -8.08
C GLN A 167 -11.08 -3.98 -6.91
N ALA A 168 -11.72 -4.24 -5.77
CA ALA A 168 -11.03 -4.82 -4.61
C ALA A 168 -10.65 -6.29 -4.88
N THR A 169 -11.56 -7.08 -5.45
CA THR A 169 -11.29 -8.46 -5.86
C THR A 169 -10.18 -8.51 -6.91
N GLU A 170 -10.24 -7.65 -7.94
CA GLU A 170 -9.20 -7.61 -8.96
C GLU A 170 -7.82 -7.20 -8.39
N ALA A 171 -7.78 -6.37 -7.35
CA ALA A 171 -6.53 -6.00 -6.68
C ALA A 171 -5.98 -7.13 -5.81
N GLU A 172 -6.85 -7.95 -5.22
CA GLU A 172 -6.47 -9.19 -4.56
C GLU A 172 -5.91 -10.20 -5.56
N ASP A 173 -6.62 -10.43 -6.68
CA ASP A 173 -6.18 -11.30 -7.77
C ASP A 173 -4.82 -10.85 -8.32
N GLN A 174 -4.63 -9.54 -8.52
CA GLN A 174 -3.33 -8.99 -8.91
C GLN A 174 -2.22 -9.37 -7.92
N ALA A 175 -2.46 -9.27 -6.61
CA ALA A 175 -1.47 -9.63 -5.60
C ALA A 175 -1.16 -11.13 -5.62
N LEU A 176 -2.18 -11.99 -5.74
CA LEU A 176 -2.03 -13.44 -5.82
C LEU A 176 -1.25 -13.84 -7.08
N ASP A 177 -1.65 -13.32 -8.25
CA ASP A 177 -0.97 -13.58 -9.52
C ASP A 177 0.47 -13.08 -9.52
N TRP A 178 0.74 -11.94 -8.89
CA TRP A 178 2.09 -11.42 -8.70
C TRP A 178 2.95 -12.38 -7.88
N PHE A 179 2.49 -12.76 -6.69
CA PHE A 179 3.26 -13.66 -5.82
C PHE A 179 3.42 -15.05 -6.42
N ASN A 180 2.36 -15.61 -7.04
CA ASN A 180 2.43 -16.89 -7.72
C ASN A 180 3.50 -16.89 -8.82
N ARG A 181 3.58 -15.83 -9.65
CA ARG A 181 4.62 -15.71 -10.68
C ARG A 181 6.03 -15.66 -10.11
N HIS A 182 6.24 -14.92 -9.02
CA HIS A 182 7.56 -14.77 -8.42
C HIS A 182 7.99 -15.99 -7.58
N PHE A 183 7.04 -16.79 -7.09
CA PHE A 183 7.32 -17.96 -6.26
C PHE A 183 7.22 -19.30 -7.01
N ALA A 184 6.74 -19.31 -8.26
CA ALA A 184 6.58 -20.52 -9.08
C ALA A 184 7.87 -21.35 -9.26
N ASN A 185 9.04 -20.71 -9.17
CA ASN A 185 10.34 -21.37 -9.39
C ASN A 185 11.15 -21.58 -8.11
N VAL A 186 10.55 -21.39 -6.93
CA VAL A 186 11.23 -21.58 -5.66
C VAL A 186 11.06 -23.03 -5.24
N GLN A 187 12.07 -23.85 -5.56
CA GLN A 187 12.21 -25.26 -5.15
C GLN A 187 12.68 -25.37 -3.70
#